data_AF-A0A1G8HEV7-F1
#
_entry.id   AF-A0A1G8HEV7-F1
#
_cell.length_a   1.000
_cell.length_b   1.000
_cell.length_c   1.000
_cell.angle_alpha   90.00
_cell.angle_beta   90.00
_cell.angle_gamma   90.00
#
_symmetry.space_group_name_H-M   'P 1'
#
loop_
_entity.id
_entity.type
_entity.pdbx_description
1 polymer ?
#
loop_
_entity_poly.entity_id
_entity_poly.type
_entity_poly.pdbx_seq_one_letter_code
_entity_poly.pdbx_strand_id
1 'polypeptide(L)'
;MTDDTFIEGPLYEKRKKVYPQSVRGLFRRIKWAILCVTLGTYYLLPFVRWNRGPGLPDQAVLIDFPHRRFYFFFIELWPQEVYYFTGLLIIAAMTLFLMDAVAGRLWCGYMCPQTVWTDLFYAVERWVEGDRRERMLGDKRGWTFDHIRKVALKHFLWIMIAWWTGGAWVLYFADAPTLVKELATFQAPFIAYLWIGILTATTYLFAGHAREQMCIYMCPWPRIQAALTDEWALNVTYRRDRGEPHMSVKKAEVTRAHGDVAGDCVDCHQCINVCPTGVDIRHGIQLGCIQCGLCIDACDNVMREIGRPAVLIGYDTDINMQRRRDGKPPICRIIRPRTLIYAAAIAIVGSIMLYALATRATMDVNVLHERNPLFVQLSDGGVRNDYIVRILNKGAERSFVLETSGLPGATIRVAGIEAGPDGKPVVAVGQDQTREVRLSVQVGPAHLPQTSRDIDITITDTAGGGRASALDHFVPGDQ
;
A
#
# COMPACT_ATOMS: atom_id res chain seq x y z
N MET A 1 26.28 6.03 40.38
CA MET A 1 25.19 6.23 39.40
C MET A 1 24.68 7.64 39.59
N THR A 2 25.04 8.55 38.69
CA THR A 2 24.30 9.74 38.24
C THR A 2 25.29 10.53 37.39
N ASP A 3 25.55 10.03 36.18
CA ASP A 3 26.24 10.80 35.15
C ASP A 3 25.12 11.39 34.27
N ASP A 4 24.38 12.34 34.87
CA ASP A 4 23.32 13.04 34.16
C ASP A 4 23.98 13.98 33.15
N THR A 5 23.91 13.59 31.88
CA THR A 5 24.40 14.42 30.77
C THR A 5 23.46 15.62 30.65
N PHE A 6 23.79 16.73 31.30
CA PHE A 6 23.08 18.00 31.12
C PHE A 6 23.29 18.48 29.68
N ILE A 7 22.23 18.42 28.87
CA ILE A 7 22.23 18.99 27.53
C ILE A 7 22.03 20.50 27.68
N GLU A 8 23.14 21.25 27.74
CA GLU A 8 23.10 22.72 27.67
C GLU A 8 22.88 23.18 26.23
N GLY A 9 21.67 23.67 25.94
CA GLY A 9 21.29 24.21 24.65
C GLY A 9 19.78 24.21 24.47
N PRO A 10 19.24 24.93 23.47
CA PRO A 10 17.82 24.82 23.15
C PRO A 10 17.50 23.38 22.76
N LEU A 11 16.49 22.77 23.40
CA LEU A 11 15.95 21.45 23.04
C LEU A 11 15.44 21.39 21.59
N TYR A 12 15.31 22.55 20.93
CA TYR A 12 14.81 22.70 19.57
C TYR A 12 15.79 23.52 18.70
N GLU A 13 16.37 22.91 17.67
CA GLU A 13 17.15 23.62 16.64
C GLU A 13 16.20 24.26 15.62
N LYS A 14 16.34 25.57 15.39
CA LYS A 14 15.54 26.28 14.38
C LYS A 14 15.81 25.69 13.00
N ARG A 15 14.74 25.27 12.31
CA ARG A 15 14.80 24.67 10.97
C ARG A 15 15.64 25.52 10.00
N LYS A 16 16.66 24.90 9.40
CA LYS A 16 17.39 25.43 8.25
C LYS A 16 16.66 25.03 6.97
N LYS A 17 16.12 26.00 6.23
CA LYS A 17 15.40 25.75 4.98
C LYS A 17 16.34 25.17 3.93
N VAL A 18 16.00 24.01 3.38
CA VAL A 18 16.76 23.34 2.32
C VAL A 18 16.28 23.82 0.95
N TYR A 19 17.22 24.19 0.08
CA TYR A 19 16.96 24.60 -1.30
C TYR A 19 17.66 23.62 -2.27
N PRO A 20 17.03 22.48 -2.62
CA PRO A 20 17.65 21.48 -3.47
C PRO A 20 17.86 22.04 -4.88
N GLN A 21 19.08 21.94 -5.37
CA GLN A 21 19.46 22.34 -6.72
C GLN A 21 18.99 21.31 -7.75
N SER A 22 18.70 21.77 -8.97
CA SER A 22 18.44 20.87 -10.09
C SER A 22 19.68 20.04 -10.45
N VAL A 23 19.45 18.79 -10.87
CA VAL A 23 20.52 17.87 -11.28
C VAL A 23 20.03 17.02 -12.43
N ARG A 24 20.93 16.65 -13.33
CA ARG A 24 20.68 15.72 -14.44
C ARG A 24 21.58 14.49 -14.28
N GLY A 25 21.03 13.31 -14.54
CA GLY A 25 21.76 12.05 -14.46
C GLY A 25 20.81 10.85 -14.46
N LEU A 26 21.35 9.67 -14.18
CA LEU A 26 20.63 8.41 -14.24
C LEU A 26 19.58 8.33 -13.12
N PHE A 27 19.98 8.61 -11.88
CA PHE A 27 19.09 8.48 -10.73
C PHE A 27 17.95 9.49 -10.78
N ARG A 28 18.21 10.70 -11.28
CA ARG A 28 17.16 11.68 -11.56
C ARG A 28 16.16 11.19 -12.59
N ARG A 29 16.61 10.55 -13.69
CA ARG A 29 15.71 9.98 -14.71
C ARG A 29 14.86 8.85 -14.12
N ILE A 30 15.46 7.97 -13.31
CA ILE A 30 14.74 6.89 -12.61
C ILE A 30 13.67 7.48 -11.69
N LYS A 31 13.99 8.50 -10.89
CA LYS A 31 13.01 9.16 -10.02
C LYS A 31 11.85 9.78 -10.80
N TRP A 32 12.13 10.43 -11.92
CA TRP A 32 11.07 10.96 -12.78
C TRP A 32 10.20 9.85 -13.37
N ALA A 33 10.80 8.75 -13.85
CA ALA A 33 10.06 7.61 -14.36
C ALA A 33 9.13 7.01 -13.29
N ILE A 34 9.66 6.77 -12.08
CA ILE A 34 8.86 6.25 -10.96
C ILE A 34 7.76 7.22 -10.57
N LEU A 35 8.05 8.51 -10.43
CA LEU A 35 7.06 9.55 -10.13
C LEU A 35 5.93 9.55 -11.17
N CYS A 36 6.26 9.51 -12.46
CA CYS A 36 5.28 9.46 -13.53
C CYS A 36 4.44 8.17 -13.50
N VAL A 37 5.06 7.02 -13.25
CA VAL A 37 4.34 5.73 -13.14
C VAL A 37 3.43 5.70 -11.92
N THR A 38 3.92 6.09 -10.74
CA THR A 38 3.13 6.05 -9.50
C THR A 38 1.99 7.06 -9.53
N LEU A 39 2.24 8.31 -9.92
CA LEU A 39 1.20 9.33 -9.99
C LEU A 39 0.25 9.07 -11.17
N GLY A 40 0.77 8.62 -12.31
CA GLY A 40 -0.04 8.22 -13.46
C GLY A 40 -1.00 7.09 -13.10
N THR A 41 -0.52 6.06 -12.42
CA THR A 41 -1.38 4.96 -11.92
C THR A 41 -2.40 5.48 -10.92
N TYR A 42 -1.97 6.30 -9.97
CA TYR A 42 -2.85 6.87 -8.95
C TYR A 42 -3.98 7.74 -9.52
N TYR A 43 -3.69 8.56 -10.53
CA TYR A 43 -4.68 9.46 -11.14
C TYR A 43 -5.55 8.79 -12.20
N LEU A 44 -5.02 7.83 -12.96
CA LEU A 44 -5.71 7.27 -14.12
C LEU A 44 -6.44 5.97 -13.81
N LEU A 45 -5.98 5.18 -12.83
CA LEU A 45 -6.57 3.88 -12.52
C LEU A 45 -8.07 3.92 -12.17
N PRO A 46 -8.60 4.93 -11.43
CA PRO A 46 -10.04 5.05 -11.19
C PRO A 46 -10.87 5.21 -12.48
N PHE A 47 -10.29 5.74 -13.55
CA PHE A 47 -10.99 5.94 -14.83
C PHE A 47 -10.92 4.72 -15.76
N VAL A 48 -10.11 3.71 -15.42
CA VAL A 48 -10.01 2.49 -16.23
C VAL A 48 -11.31 1.71 -16.11
N ARG A 49 -12.00 1.50 -17.24
CA ARG A 49 -13.23 0.70 -17.28
C ARG A 49 -12.93 -0.77 -17.48
N TRP A 50 -13.68 -1.61 -16.77
CA TRP A 50 -13.50 -3.06 -16.71
C TRP A 50 -14.86 -3.76 -16.61
N ASN A 51 -15.28 -4.41 -17.68
CA ASN A 51 -16.58 -5.09 -17.72
C ASN A 51 -16.51 -6.43 -16.97
N ARG A 52 -17.40 -6.63 -15.98
CA ARG A 52 -17.52 -7.84 -15.15
C ARG A 52 -18.82 -8.61 -15.37
N GLY A 53 -19.65 -8.15 -16.30
CA GLY A 53 -21.00 -8.66 -16.49
C GLY A 53 -22.08 -7.64 -16.09
N PRO A 54 -23.35 -7.95 -16.40
CA PRO A 54 -24.48 -7.09 -16.08
C PRO A 54 -24.65 -6.91 -14.57
N GLY A 55 -25.05 -5.71 -14.14
CA GLY A 55 -25.36 -5.39 -12.74
C GLY A 55 -24.16 -5.11 -11.82
N LEU A 56 -22.92 -5.28 -12.30
CA LEU A 56 -21.71 -4.96 -11.54
C LEU A 56 -21.11 -3.63 -12.00
N PRO A 57 -20.46 -2.86 -11.09
CA PRO A 57 -19.76 -1.65 -11.47
C PRO A 57 -18.63 -1.99 -12.44
N ASP A 58 -18.40 -1.11 -13.41
CA ASP A 58 -17.43 -1.28 -14.49
C ASP A 58 -16.15 -0.47 -14.26
N GLN A 59 -15.85 -0.06 -13.03
CA GLN A 59 -14.57 0.57 -12.66
C GLN A 59 -13.53 -0.49 -12.26
N ALA A 60 -12.31 -0.43 -12.81
CA ALA A 60 -11.28 -1.45 -12.60
C ALA A 60 -10.89 -1.66 -11.13
N VAL A 61 -10.71 -0.58 -10.37
CA VAL A 61 -10.45 -0.64 -8.92
C VAL A 61 -11.47 0.23 -8.20
N LEU A 62 -12.30 -0.40 -7.38
CA LEU A 62 -13.39 0.28 -6.67
C LEU A 62 -13.58 -0.34 -5.29
N ILE A 63 -13.56 0.50 -4.25
CA ILE A 63 -14.03 0.17 -2.90
C ILE A 63 -15.49 0.59 -2.83
N ASP A 64 -16.40 -0.35 -3.07
CA ASP A 64 -17.85 -0.13 -3.02
C ASP A 64 -18.33 -0.27 -1.57
N PHE A 65 -18.41 0.87 -0.87
CA PHE A 65 -18.95 0.91 0.50
C PHE A 65 -20.42 0.50 0.59
N PRO A 66 -21.34 0.99 -0.28
CA PRO A 66 -22.75 0.59 -0.26
C PRO A 66 -22.97 -0.92 -0.29
N HIS A 67 -22.31 -1.64 -1.19
CA HIS A 67 -22.44 -3.09 -1.31
C HIS A 67 -21.42 -3.87 -0.48
N ARG A 68 -20.54 -3.17 0.25
CA ARG A 68 -19.44 -3.71 1.05
C ARG A 68 -18.55 -4.65 0.24
N ARG A 69 -18.14 -4.23 -0.94
CA ARG A 69 -17.30 -5.04 -1.84
C ARG A 69 -16.06 -4.28 -2.26
N PHE A 70 -14.99 -5.01 -2.51
CA PHE A 70 -13.81 -4.46 -3.12
C PHE A 70 -13.56 -5.14 -4.46
N TYR A 71 -13.48 -4.32 -5.50
CA TYR A 71 -13.21 -4.77 -6.85
C TYR A 71 -11.77 -4.42 -7.22
N PHE A 72 -11.03 -5.42 -7.70
CA PHE A 72 -9.71 -5.27 -8.26
C PHE A 72 -9.63 -6.08 -9.57
N PHE A 73 -9.86 -5.41 -10.70
CA PHE A 73 -10.07 -6.04 -12.00
C PHE A 73 -11.15 -7.13 -11.90
N PHE A 74 -10.86 -8.38 -12.23
CA PHE A 74 -11.83 -9.50 -12.09
C PHE A 74 -12.00 -10.03 -10.66
N ILE A 75 -11.15 -9.60 -9.73
CA ILE A 75 -11.17 -10.09 -8.36
C ILE A 75 -12.20 -9.27 -7.58
N GLU A 76 -13.23 -9.95 -7.08
CA GLU A 76 -14.23 -9.38 -6.18
C GLU A 76 -13.99 -9.94 -4.78
N LEU A 77 -13.56 -9.08 -3.86
CA LEU A 77 -13.32 -9.43 -2.46
C LEU A 77 -14.51 -9.00 -1.61
N TRP A 78 -15.03 -9.97 -0.85
CA TRP A 78 -16.11 -9.77 0.11
C TRP A 78 -15.55 -9.44 1.50
N PRO A 79 -16.33 -8.85 2.43
CA PRO A 79 -15.86 -8.50 3.77
C PRO A 79 -15.42 -9.71 4.61
N GLN A 80 -15.97 -10.89 4.34
CA GLN A 80 -15.53 -12.15 4.99
C GLN A 80 -14.13 -12.56 4.52
N GLU A 81 -13.67 -12.02 3.40
CA GLU A 81 -12.41 -12.35 2.76
C GLU A 81 -11.30 -11.33 3.09
N VAL A 82 -11.44 -10.67 4.24
CA VAL A 82 -10.46 -9.71 4.76
C VAL A 82 -9.06 -10.29 4.89
N TYR A 83 -8.93 -11.62 4.99
CA TYR A 83 -7.65 -12.31 5.00
C TYR A 83 -6.80 -12.05 3.73
N TYR A 84 -7.40 -11.75 2.56
CA TYR A 84 -6.62 -11.35 1.39
C TYR A 84 -5.93 -10.00 1.58
N PHE A 85 -6.59 -9.04 2.23
CA PHE A 85 -5.98 -7.75 2.56
C PHE A 85 -4.85 -7.93 3.57
N THR A 86 -5.05 -8.73 4.60
CA THR A 86 -4.01 -9.04 5.58
C THR A 86 -2.80 -9.71 4.91
N GLY A 87 -3.03 -10.68 4.02
CA GLY A 87 -1.96 -11.32 3.24
C GLY A 87 -1.20 -10.33 2.35
N LEU A 88 -1.91 -9.43 1.67
CA LEU A 88 -1.30 -8.38 0.85
C LEU A 88 -0.44 -7.42 1.69
N LEU A 89 -0.90 -7.04 2.88
CA LEU A 89 -0.14 -6.21 3.82
C LEU A 89 1.13 -6.92 4.31
N ILE A 90 1.07 -8.22 4.57
CA ILE A 90 2.25 -9.02 4.93
C ILE A 90 3.24 -9.05 3.76
N ILE A 91 2.78 -9.30 2.53
CA ILE A 91 3.63 -9.27 1.34
C ILE A 91 4.27 -7.89 1.15
N ALA A 92 3.50 -6.81 1.31
CA ALA A 92 4.01 -5.45 1.21
C ALA A 92 5.09 -5.17 2.28
N ALA A 93 4.86 -5.55 3.53
CA ALA A 93 5.84 -5.40 4.61
C ALA A 93 7.11 -6.22 4.37
N MET A 94 6.98 -7.49 3.97
CA MET A 94 8.14 -8.34 3.64
C MET A 94 8.90 -7.81 2.42
N THR A 95 8.18 -7.26 1.43
CA THR A 95 8.80 -6.63 0.26
C THR A 95 9.60 -5.39 0.65
N LEU A 96 9.09 -4.56 1.56
CA LEU A 96 9.84 -3.43 2.12
C LEU A 96 11.10 -3.90 2.85
N PHE A 97 11.02 -4.98 3.64
CA PHE A 97 12.18 -5.55 4.32
C PHE A 97 13.21 -6.14 3.35
N LEU A 98 12.74 -6.79 2.27
CA LEU A 98 13.61 -7.30 1.22
C LEU A 98 14.33 -6.15 0.50
N MET A 99 13.61 -5.08 0.14
CA MET A 99 14.22 -3.89 -0.47
C MET A 99 15.28 -3.26 0.45
N ASP A 100 15.01 -3.21 1.75
CA ASP A 100 15.93 -2.67 2.75
C ASP A 100 17.19 -3.53 2.95
N ALA A 101 17.03 -4.85 2.98
CA ALA A 101 18.15 -5.79 3.05
C ALA A 101 19.05 -5.76 1.79
N VAL A 102 18.49 -5.40 0.63
CA VAL A 102 19.23 -5.36 -0.64
C VAL A 102 19.90 -3.99 -0.85
N ALA A 103 19.13 -2.91 -0.74
CA ALA A 103 19.55 -1.56 -1.13
C ALA A 103 19.07 -0.48 -0.15
N GLY A 104 19.01 -0.82 1.14
CA GLY A 104 18.66 0.09 2.23
C GLY A 104 17.35 0.83 1.98
N ARG A 105 17.38 2.14 2.18
CA ARG A 105 16.24 3.05 2.14
C ARG A 105 15.74 3.38 0.71
N LEU A 106 15.86 2.44 -0.23
CA LEU A 106 15.38 2.56 -1.60
C LEU A 106 13.90 2.95 -1.67
N TRP A 107 13.04 2.34 -0.83
CA TRP A 107 11.63 2.73 -0.75
C TRP A 107 11.46 4.21 -0.42
N CYS A 108 12.13 4.71 0.62
CA CYS A 108 12.10 6.12 1.01
C CYS A 108 12.60 7.05 -0.10
N GLY A 109 13.63 6.63 -0.84
CA GLY A 109 14.24 7.44 -1.88
C GLY A 109 13.41 7.57 -3.16
N TYR A 110 12.60 6.57 -3.50
CA TYR A 110 11.97 6.48 -4.82
C TYR A 110 10.44 6.33 -4.81
N MET A 111 9.86 5.51 -3.93
CA MET A 111 8.44 5.13 -4.00
C MET A 111 7.59 5.66 -2.84
N CYS A 112 8.23 6.08 -1.74
CA CYS A 112 7.51 6.63 -0.60
C CYS A 112 6.65 7.83 -1.04
N PRO A 113 5.34 7.83 -0.73
CA PRO A 113 4.44 8.93 -1.04
C PRO A 113 5.05 10.30 -0.72
N GLN A 114 5.45 10.51 0.53
CA GLN A 114 6.03 11.77 0.96
C GLN A 114 7.15 12.26 0.02
N THR A 115 8.05 11.36 -0.40
CA THR A 115 9.15 11.72 -1.30
C THR A 115 8.66 12.04 -2.72
N VAL A 116 7.70 11.28 -3.26
CA VAL A 116 7.15 11.51 -4.60
C VAL A 116 6.48 12.88 -4.70
N TRP A 117 5.57 13.19 -3.76
CA TRP A 117 4.89 14.49 -3.73
C TRP A 117 5.85 15.64 -3.41
N THR A 118 6.79 15.47 -2.48
CA THR A 118 7.79 16.52 -2.20
C THR A 118 8.72 16.78 -3.40
N ASP A 119 9.16 15.75 -4.15
CA ASP A 119 9.98 15.97 -5.36
C ASP A 119 9.20 16.68 -6.47
N LEU A 120 7.90 16.37 -6.61
CA LEU A 120 6.98 17.10 -7.50
C LEU A 120 6.86 18.57 -7.09
N PHE A 121 6.64 18.84 -5.79
CA PHE A 121 6.52 20.20 -5.28
C PHE A 121 7.82 20.99 -5.48
N TYR A 122 8.98 20.37 -5.25
CA TYR A 122 10.27 20.97 -5.57
C TYR A 122 10.44 21.24 -7.08
N ALA A 123 9.89 20.39 -7.95
CA ALA A 123 9.93 20.65 -9.39
C ALA A 123 9.08 21.87 -9.77
N VAL A 124 7.90 22.03 -9.17
CA VAL A 124 7.06 23.23 -9.32
C VAL A 124 7.77 24.47 -8.79
N GLU A 125 8.41 24.41 -7.62
CA GLU A 125 9.20 25.54 -7.11
C GLU A 125 10.29 25.96 -8.09
N ARG A 126 11.04 24.98 -8.61
CA ARG A 126 12.12 25.22 -9.56
C ARG A 126 11.61 25.83 -10.87
N TRP A 127 10.41 25.44 -11.30
CA TRP A 127 9.78 25.99 -12.49
C TRP A 127 9.30 27.43 -12.31
N VAL A 128 8.75 27.77 -11.13
CA VAL A 128 8.16 29.10 -10.88
C VAL A 128 9.16 30.12 -10.33
N GLU A 129 9.93 29.74 -9.31
CA GLU A 129 10.84 30.64 -8.59
C GLU A 129 12.29 30.55 -9.08
N GLY A 130 12.61 29.50 -9.84
CA GLY A 130 13.95 29.25 -10.35
C GLY A 130 14.78 28.29 -9.50
N ASP A 131 16.05 28.11 -9.85
CA ASP A 131 16.92 27.15 -9.17
C ASP A 131 17.38 27.68 -7.79
N ARG A 132 18.16 26.88 -7.06
CA ARG A 132 18.63 27.16 -5.69
C ARG A 132 19.06 28.62 -5.45
N ARG A 133 19.93 29.17 -6.30
CA ARG A 133 20.47 30.55 -6.12
C ARG A 133 19.38 31.60 -6.19
N GLU A 134 18.47 31.49 -7.14
CA GLU A 134 17.38 32.45 -7.38
C GLU A 134 16.40 32.44 -6.22
N ARG A 135 16.04 31.25 -5.72
CA ARG A 135 15.18 31.11 -4.53
C ARG A 135 15.83 31.66 -3.26
N MET A 136 17.12 31.38 -3.04
CA MET A 136 17.85 31.94 -1.89
C MET A 136 17.96 33.46 -1.95
N LEU A 137 18.14 34.04 -3.14
CA LEU A 137 18.16 35.49 -3.32
C LEU A 137 16.77 36.10 -3.18
N GLY A 138 15.74 35.43 -3.70
CA GLY A 138 14.34 35.84 -3.59
C GLY A 138 13.89 35.95 -2.13
N ASP A 139 14.13 34.91 -1.34
CA ASP A 139 13.77 34.90 0.09
C ASP A 139 14.52 35.96 0.91
N LYS A 140 15.70 36.42 0.45
CA LYS A 140 16.47 37.49 1.09
C LYS A 140 16.06 38.89 0.64
N ARG A 141 15.48 39.06 -0.55
CA ARG A 141 15.19 40.36 -1.17
C ARG A 141 13.90 41.03 -0.66
N GLY A 142 13.16 40.40 0.26
CA GLY A 142 11.91 40.93 0.80
C GLY A 142 10.74 40.88 -0.19
N TRP A 143 9.58 41.38 0.24
CA TRP A 143 8.31 41.28 -0.50
C TRP A 143 8.22 42.30 -1.65
N THR A 144 8.84 41.98 -2.78
CA THR A 144 8.64 42.70 -4.06
C THR A 144 7.44 42.14 -4.83
N PHE A 145 6.84 42.91 -5.74
CA PHE A 145 5.69 42.45 -6.54
C PHE A 145 5.98 41.17 -7.34
N ASP A 146 7.15 41.07 -7.97
CA ASP A 146 7.55 39.85 -8.70
C ASP A 146 7.71 38.65 -7.75
N HIS A 147 8.26 38.86 -6.55
CA HIS A 147 8.37 37.81 -5.54
C HIS A 147 6.99 37.35 -5.05
N ILE A 148 6.08 38.29 -4.74
CA ILE A 148 4.69 37.97 -4.34
C ILE A 148 3.99 37.16 -5.43
N ARG A 149 4.11 37.58 -6.70
CA ARG A 149 3.50 36.86 -7.83
C ARG A 149 4.03 35.43 -7.95
N LYS A 150 5.34 35.22 -7.83
CA LYS A 150 5.97 33.90 -7.88
C LYS A 150 5.53 33.01 -6.71
N VAL A 151 5.51 33.57 -5.50
CA VAL A 151 5.05 32.86 -4.30
C VAL A 151 3.57 32.48 -4.44
N ALA A 152 2.71 33.42 -4.85
CA ALA A 152 1.29 33.17 -5.07
C ALA A 152 1.06 32.07 -6.13
N LEU A 153 1.75 32.14 -7.27
CA LEU A 153 1.66 31.13 -8.33
C LEU A 153 2.12 29.75 -7.84
N LYS A 154 3.23 29.68 -7.10
CA LYS A 154 3.70 28.43 -6.49
C LYS A 154 2.65 27.84 -5.56
N HIS A 155 2.11 28.62 -4.63
CA HIS A 155 1.11 28.14 -3.68
C HIS A 155 -0.19 27.72 -4.37
N PHE A 156 -0.63 28.47 -5.39
CA PHE A 156 -1.75 28.08 -6.24
C PHE A 156 -1.52 26.71 -6.87
N LEU A 157 -0.37 26.49 -7.53
CA LEU A 157 -0.05 25.21 -8.16
C LEU A 157 0.06 24.06 -7.15
N TRP A 158 0.63 24.31 -5.97
CA TRP A 158 0.67 23.32 -4.89
C TRP A 158 -0.73 22.93 -4.41
N ILE A 159 -1.62 23.91 -4.22
CA ILE A 159 -3.00 23.66 -3.84
C ILE A 159 -3.73 22.90 -4.95
N MET A 160 -3.51 23.23 -6.22
CA MET A 160 -4.10 22.50 -7.34
C MET A 160 -3.63 21.04 -7.39
N ILE A 161 -2.33 20.77 -7.21
CA ILE A 161 -1.80 19.41 -7.15
C ILE A 161 -2.34 18.65 -5.93
N ALA A 162 -2.39 19.30 -4.77
CA ALA A 162 -2.93 18.71 -3.55
C ALA A 162 -4.44 18.42 -3.68
N TRP A 163 -5.19 19.30 -4.33
CA TRP A 163 -6.60 19.14 -4.62
C TRP A 163 -6.86 17.98 -5.58
N TRP A 164 -6.07 17.89 -6.66
CA TRP A 164 -6.12 16.73 -7.55
C TRP A 164 -5.81 15.43 -6.83
N THR A 165 -4.83 15.45 -5.92
CA THR A 165 -4.46 14.31 -5.09
C THR A 165 -5.62 13.87 -4.20
N GLY A 166 -6.20 14.79 -3.43
CA GLY A 166 -7.36 14.49 -2.59
C GLY A 166 -8.57 14.02 -3.39
N GLY A 167 -8.83 14.65 -4.53
CA GLY A 167 -9.88 14.27 -5.48
C GLY A 167 -9.71 12.82 -5.95
N ALA A 168 -8.54 12.48 -6.48
CA ALA A 168 -8.25 11.16 -7.01
C ALA A 168 -8.40 10.04 -5.98
N TRP A 169 -8.05 10.28 -4.71
CA TRP A 169 -8.30 9.29 -3.65
C TRP A 169 -9.78 8.95 -3.50
N VAL A 170 -10.65 9.96 -3.51
CA VAL A 170 -12.10 9.75 -3.34
C VAL A 170 -12.70 9.01 -4.54
N LEU A 171 -12.12 9.15 -5.74
CA LEU A 171 -12.53 8.39 -6.93
C LEU A 171 -12.33 6.87 -6.80
N TYR A 172 -11.56 6.40 -5.82
CA TYR A 172 -11.46 4.95 -5.54
C TYR A 172 -12.66 4.41 -4.75
N PHE A 173 -13.54 5.26 -4.21
CA PHE A 173 -14.65 4.88 -3.32
C PHE A 173 -16.04 5.07 -3.93
N ALA A 174 -16.13 5.71 -5.09
CA ALA A 174 -17.36 5.89 -5.86
C ALA A 174 -17.02 5.84 -7.35
N ASP A 175 -18.02 5.63 -8.21
CA ASP A 175 -17.82 5.61 -9.66
C ASP A 175 -17.19 6.93 -10.13
N ALA A 176 -15.98 6.84 -10.69
CA ALA A 176 -15.15 8.01 -10.95
C ALA A 176 -15.79 9.01 -11.95
N PRO A 177 -16.30 8.60 -13.13
CA PRO A 177 -16.96 9.53 -14.04
C PRO A 177 -18.17 10.23 -13.44
N THR A 178 -19.01 9.48 -12.71
CA THR A 178 -20.22 10.01 -12.07
C THR A 178 -19.85 11.00 -10.97
N LEU A 179 -18.93 10.62 -10.07
CA LEU A 179 -18.51 11.48 -8.96
C LEU A 179 -17.84 12.76 -9.46
N VAL A 180 -17.03 12.71 -10.53
CA VAL A 180 -16.44 13.91 -11.13
C VAL A 180 -17.51 14.87 -11.62
N LYS A 181 -18.57 14.36 -12.26
CA LYS A 181 -19.70 15.17 -12.71
C LYS A 181 -20.45 15.78 -11.52
N GLU A 182 -20.72 14.99 -10.48
CA GLU A 182 -21.40 15.45 -9.27
C GLU A 182 -20.59 16.51 -8.49
N LEU A 183 -19.26 16.39 -8.46
CA LEU A 183 -18.37 17.40 -7.89
C LEU A 183 -18.43 18.71 -8.70
N ALA A 184 -18.49 18.61 -10.03
CA ALA A 184 -18.59 19.78 -10.91
C ALA A 184 -19.96 20.46 -10.85
N THR A 185 -21.05 19.71 -10.60
CA THR A 185 -22.41 20.25 -10.46
C THR A 185 -22.77 20.64 -9.01
N PHE A 186 -21.84 20.52 -8.06
CA PHE A 186 -22.07 20.76 -6.63
C PHE A 186 -23.13 19.83 -6.00
N GLN A 187 -23.36 18.65 -6.59
CA GLN A 187 -24.36 17.67 -6.16
C GLN A 187 -23.77 16.47 -5.40
N ALA A 188 -22.44 16.36 -5.33
CA ALA A 188 -21.79 15.25 -4.64
C ALA A 188 -22.12 15.22 -3.13
N PRO A 189 -22.03 14.05 -2.48
CA PRO A 189 -22.18 13.94 -1.03
C PRO A 189 -21.19 14.82 -0.26
N PHE A 190 -21.63 15.47 0.82
CA PHE A 190 -20.76 16.33 1.67
C PHE A 190 -19.48 15.63 2.12
N ILE A 191 -19.57 14.33 2.43
CA ILE A 191 -18.43 13.51 2.87
C ILE A 191 -17.31 13.46 1.82
N ALA A 192 -17.64 13.52 0.52
CA ALA A 192 -16.66 13.57 -0.56
C ALA A 192 -15.86 14.89 -0.49
N TYR A 193 -16.54 16.04 -0.39
CA TYR A 193 -15.87 17.34 -0.25
C TYR A 193 -15.01 17.42 1.02
N LEU A 194 -15.49 16.88 2.14
CA LEU A 194 -14.75 16.85 3.40
C LEU A 194 -13.43 16.08 3.24
N TRP A 195 -13.46 14.88 2.68
CA TRP A 195 -12.25 14.07 2.46
C TRP A 195 -11.31 14.70 1.44
N ILE A 196 -11.83 15.28 0.36
CA ILE A 196 -11.01 16.05 -0.60
C ILE A 196 -10.30 17.19 0.13
N GLY A 197 -11.02 17.96 0.95
CA GLY A 197 -10.46 19.07 1.72
C GLY A 197 -9.37 18.62 2.70
N ILE A 198 -9.63 17.56 3.48
CA ILE A 198 -8.66 17.00 4.44
C ILE A 198 -7.40 16.54 3.71
N LEU A 199 -7.55 15.76 2.63
CA LEU A 199 -6.40 15.22 1.88
C LEU A 199 -5.64 16.31 1.13
N THR A 200 -6.34 17.35 0.66
CA THR A 200 -5.72 18.54 0.08
C THR A 200 -4.87 19.25 1.13
N ALA A 201 -5.45 19.50 2.31
CA ALA A 201 -4.75 20.18 3.40
C ALA A 201 -3.53 19.38 3.88
N THR A 202 -3.66 18.07 4.10
CA THR A 202 -2.54 17.23 4.54
C THR A 202 -1.45 17.13 3.47
N THR A 203 -1.80 16.96 2.20
CA THR A 203 -0.82 16.93 1.10
C THR A 203 -0.08 18.26 0.99
N TYR A 204 -0.79 19.38 1.04
CA TYR A 204 -0.20 20.72 0.99
C TYR A 204 0.72 21.01 2.19
N LEU A 205 0.31 20.63 3.40
CA LEU A 205 1.11 20.80 4.61
C LEU A 205 2.34 19.89 4.60
N PHE A 206 2.17 18.59 4.35
CA PHE A 206 3.25 17.63 4.45
C PHE A 206 4.24 17.73 3.29
N ALA A 207 3.77 17.75 2.04
CA ALA A 207 4.65 17.83 0.88
C ALA A 207 5.20 19.25 0.66
N GLY A 208 4.41 20.28 0.97
CA GLY A 208 4.78 21.67 0.75
C GLY A 208 5.59 22.31 1.88
N HIS A 209 5.28 21.99 3.15
CA HIS A 209 5.87 22.70 4.29
C HIS A 209 6.77 21.80 5.15
N ALA A 210 6.26 20.65 5.60
CA ALA A 210 6.99 19.74 6.48
C ALA A 210 8.18 19.08 5.77
N ARG A 211 8.01 18.60 4.53
CA ARG A 211 9.07 18.07 3.65
C ARG A 211 10.01 17.10 4.37
N GLU A 212 11.27 17.48 4.56
CA GLU A 212 12.29 16.66 5.20
C GLU A 212 12.02 16.43 6.69
N GLN A 213 11.28 17.32 7.36
CA GLN A 213 10.89 17.17 8.77
C GLN A 213 10.00 15.95 8.97
N MET A 214 9.14 15.64 7.98
CA MET A 214 8.34 14.42 7.99
C MET A 214 9.25 13.18 8.04
N CYS A 215 10.27 13.15 7.18
CA CYS A 215 11.21 12.04 7.10
C CYS A 215 12.16 11.94 8.30
N ILE A 216 12.50 13.05 8.96
CA ILE A 216 13.47 13.07 10.07
C ILE A 216 12.80 12.81 11.42
N TYR A 217 11.63 13.42 11.68
CA TYR A 217 11.04 13.48 13.02
C TYR A 217 9.74 12.68 13.17
N MET A 218 8.90 12.64 12.14
CA MET A 218 7.55 12.07 12.23
C MET A 218 7.47 10.63 11.71
N CYS A 219 8.25 10.32 10.68
CA CYS A 219 8.31 8.99 10.10
C CYS A 219 9.12 8.04 11.01
N PRO A 220 8.57 6.89 11.44
CA PRO A 220 9.31 5.91 12.24
C PRO A 220 10.27 5.06 11.37
N TRP A 221 9.99 4.96 10.07
CA TRP A 221 10.72 4.12 9.13
C TRP A 221 12.24 4.35 9.06
N PRO A 222 12.77 5.58 9.04
CA PRO A 222 14.22 5.81 9.07
C PRO A 222 14.94 5.01 10.17
N ARG A 223 14.34 4.91 11.35
CA ARG A 223 14.93 4.22 12.50
C ARG A 223 14.79 2.70 12.37
N ILE A 224 13.61 2.23 11.97
CA ILE A 224 13.34 0.80 11.76
C ILE A 224 14.25 0.25 10.65
N GLN A 225 14.34 0.95 9.52
CA GLN A 225 15.19 0.55 8.40
C GLN A 225 16.67 0.57 8.78
N ALA A 226 17.15 1.59 9.51
CA ALA A 226 18.53 1.59 9.99
C ALA A 226 18.87 0.35 10.84
N ALA A 227 17.91 -0.18 11.62
CA ALA A 227 18.08 -1.41 12.39
C ALA A 227 17.98 -2.70 11.54
N LEU A 228 17.29 -2.65 10.41
CA LEU A 228 17.10 -3.79 9.49
C LEU A 228 18.22 -3.90 8.44
N THR A 229 18.92 -2.80 8.15
CA THR A 229 20.10 -2.80 7.27
C THR A 229 21.23 -3.66 7.84
N ASP A 230 21.98 -4.33 6.96
CA ASP A 230 23.20 -5.07 7.31
C ASP A 230 24.43 -4.49 6.58
N GLU A 231 25.63 -4.95 6.97
CA GLU A 231 26.93 -4.55 6.40
C GLU A 231 27.07 -4.83 4.89
N TRP A 232 26.17 -5.66 4.34
CA TRP A 232 26.15 -6.09 2.95
C TRP A 232 25.10 -5.35 2.12
N ALA A 233 24.16 -4.63 2.75
CA ALA A 233 23.14 -3.83 2.08
C ALA A 233 23.79 -2.65 1.35
N LEU A 234 23.40 -2.43 0.10
CA LEU A 234 23.93 -1.35 -0.71
C LEU A 234 23.39 -0.01 -0.23
N ASN A 235 24.25 0.80 0.37
CA ASN A 235 23.91 2.12 0.85
C ASN A 235 24.49 3.18 -0.09
N VAL A 236 23.82 4.33 -0.23
CA VAL A 236 24.43 5.47 -0.91
C VAL A 236 25.57 5.97 -0.02
N THR A 237 26.80 5.81 -0.50
CA THR A 237 28.01 6.00 0.32
C THR A 237 29.04 6.82 -0.46
N TYR A 238 29.70 7.74 0.25
CA TYR A 238 30.86 8.46 -0.25
C TYR A 238 32.13 7.62 -0.03
N ARG A 239 32.88 7.37 -1.12
CA ARG A 239 34.10 6.55 -1.12
C ARG A 239 35.26 7.29 -0.47
N ARG A 240 35.37 7.19 0.86
CA ARG A 240 36.45 7.82 1.64
C ARG A 240 37.83 7.27 1.29
N ASP A 241 37.92 6.04 0.80
CA ASP A 241 39.14 5.42 0.26
C ASP A 241 39.71 6.16 -0.95
N ARG A 242 38.88 6.88 -1.71
CA ARG A 242 39.29 7.62 -2.91
C ARG A 242 39.19 9.13 -2.76
N GLY A 243 38.18 9.60 -2.02
CA GLY A 243 37.85 11.01 -1.92
C GLY A 243 38.71 11.81 -0.95
N GLU A 244 39.35 11.15 0.02
CA GLU A 244 40.10 11.81 1.09
C GLU A 244 41.62 11.73 0.91
N PRO A 245 42.40 12.77 1.30
CA PRO A 245 41.93 14.06 1.82
C PRO A 245 41.31 14.93 0.73
N HIS A 246 40.10 15.46 0.98
CA HIS A 246 39.41 16.34 0.04
C HIS A 246 39.98 17.76 0.07
N MET A 247 40.07 18.39 -1.11
CA MET A 247 40.55 19.77 -1.24
C MET A 247 40.14 20.37 -2.59
N SER A 248 40.19 21.70 -2.72
CA SER A 248 39.85 22.37 -3.98
C SER A 248 40.74 21.90 -5.14
N VAL A 249 40.23 21.99 -6.38
CA VAL A 249 40.93 21.54 -7.60
C VAL A 249 42.35 22.08 -7.67
N LYS A 250 42.51 23.40 -7.51
CA LYS A 250 43.82 24.07 -7.56
C LYS A 250 44.78 23.56 -6.47
N LYS A 251 44.26 23.34 -5.26
CA LYS A 251 45.09 22.82 -4.15
C LYS A 251 45.49 21.37 -4.42
N ALA A 252 44.59 20.55 -4.95
CA ALA A 252 44.88 19.16 -5.32
C ALA A 252 45.97 19.06 -6.39
N GLU A 253 45.98 19.94 -7.39
CA GLU A 253 47.03 20.00 -8.42
C GLU A 253 48.39 20.33 -7.82
N VAL A 254 48.45 21.33 -6.94
CA VAL A 254 49.69 21.72 -6.24
C VAL A 254 50.18 20.58 -5.33
N THR A 255 49.29 19.98 -4.53
CA THR A 255 49.62 18.86 -3.64
C THR A 255 50.15 17.65 -4.44
N ARG A 256 49.53 17.30 -5.57
CA ARG A 256 50.01 16.24 -6.46
C ARG A 256 51.37 16.57 -7.08
N ALA A 257 51.60 17.83 -7.45
CA ALA A 257 52.89 18.28 -7.97
C ALA A 257 54.01 18.18 -6.91
N HIS A 258 53.69 18.33 -5.63
CA HIS A 258 54.60 18.11 -4.52
C HIS A 258 54.80 16.62 -4.13
N GLY A 259 54.11 15.69 -4.80
CA GLY A 259 54.19 14.26 -4.51
C GLY A 259 53.32 13.78 -3.35
N ASP A 260 52.49 14.67 -2.78
CA ASP A 260 51.57 14.35 -1.69
C ASP A 260 50.26 13.74 -2.20
N VAL A 261 49.57 12.99 -1.33
CA VAL A 261 48.29 12.36 -1.65
C VAL A 261 47.17 13.40 -1.65
N ALA A 262 46.50 13.60 -2.79
CA ALA A 262 45.30 14.42 -2.91
C ALA A 262 44.11 13.60 -3.39
N GLY A 263 43.07 13.55 -2.57
CA GLY A 263 41.83 12.83 -2.84
C GLY A 263 41.09 13.35 -4.06
N ASP A 264 40.18 12.52 -4.55
CA ASP A 264 39.38 12.81 -5.74
C ASP A 264 38.27 13.83 -5.47
N CYS A 265 37.83 13.99 -4.23
CA CYS A 265 36.82 14.96 -3.85
C CYS A 265 37.37 16.39 -3.89
N VAL A 266 36.67 17.27 -4.64
CA VAL A 266 37.10 18.66 -4.87
C VAL A 266 36.46 19.69 -3.94
N ASP A 267 35.78 19.23 -2.88
CA ASP A 267 35.10 20.08 -1.89
C ASP A 267 34.11 21.10 -2.49
N CYS A 268 33.37 20.71 -3.54
CA CYS A 268 32.44 21.60 -4.24
C CYS A 268 31.06 21.76 -3.56
N HIS A 269 30.77 20.95 -2.54
CA HIS A 269 29.47 20.86 -1.86
C HIS A 269 28.24 20.58 -2.75
N GLN A 270 28.42 20.18 -4.02
CA GLN A 270 27.30 19.88 -4.92
C GLN A 270 26.43 18.73 -4.42
N CYS A 271 27.03 17.72 -3.77
CA CYS A 271 26.31 16.61 -3.15
C CYS A 271 25.31 17.04 -2.07
N ILE A 272 25.61 18.13 -1.33
CA ILE A 272 24.73 18.70 -0.31
C ILE A 272 23.66 19.59 -0.97
N ASN A 273 24.07 20.39 -1.95
CA ASN A 273 23.19 21.34 -2.63
C ASN A 273 22.03 20.66 -3.36
N VAL A 274 22.21 19.46 -3.89
CA VAL A 274 21.14 18.68 -4.56
C VAL A 274 20.33 17.81 -3.60
N CYS A 275 20.76 17.68 -2.34
CA CYS A 275 20.15 16.78 -1.38
C CYS A 275 18.81 17.34 -0.90
N PRO A 276 17.69 16.61 -1.04
CA PRO A 276 16.37 17.09 -0.61
C PRO A 276 16.26 17.26 0.91
N THR A 277 17.11 16.57 1.68
CA THR A 277 17.15 16.65 3.14
C THR A 277 18.35 17.47 3.65
N GLY A 278 19.23 17.95 2.77
CA GLY A 278 20.38 18.77 3.13
C GLY A 278 21.52 18.04 3.85
N VAL A 279 21.54 16.70 3.84
CA VAL A 279 22.61 15.92 4.49
C VAL A 279 23.93 16.00 3.73
N ASP A 280 25.05 16.03 4.46
CA ASP A 280 26.39 15.88 3.90
C ASP A 280 26.83 14.43 3.92
N ILE A 281 26.75 13.78 2.76
CA ILE A 281 27.06 12.35 2.59
C ILE A 281 28.51 11.99 2.91
N ARG A 282 29.42 12.97 3.00
CA ARG A 282 30.84 12.73 3.36
C ARG A 282 30.98 12.30 4.81
N HIS A 283 30.05 12.70 5.68
CA HIS A 283 30.00 12.26 7.09
C HIS A 283 29.49 10.83 7.28
N GLY A 284 29.14 10.12 6.20
CA GLY A 284 28.66 8.75 6.24
C GLY A 284 27.14 8.66 6.36
N ILE A 285 26.65 7.51 6.79
CA ILE A 285 25.21 7.21 6.89
C ILE A 285 24.60 8.07 8.00
N GLN A 286 23.56 8.81 7.65
CA GLN A 286 22.80 9.69 8.55
C GLN A 286 21.31 9.38 8.43
N LEU A 287 20.55 9.55 9.52
CA LEU A 287 19.10 9.34 9.51
C LEU A 287 18.37 10.21 8.47
N GLY A 288 18.89 11.41 8.18
CA GLY A 288 18.32 12.29 7.15
C GLY A 288 18.53 11.80 5.72
N CYS A 289 19.43 10.85 5.47
CA CYS A 289 19.67 10.33 4.12
C CYS A 289 18.54 9.38 3.71
N ILE A 290 17.74 9.78 2.71
CA ILE A 290 16.69 8.94 2.11
C ILE A 290 17.20 8.06 0.96
N GLN A 291 18.52 8.05 0.69
CA GLN A 291 19.15 7.23 -0.34
C GLN A 291 18.52 7.37 -1.74
N CYS A 292 18.21 8.60 -2.14
CA CYS A 292 17.60 8.92 -3.43
C CYS A 292 18.60 9.04 -4.61
N GLY A 293 19.90 8.88 -4.36
CA GLY A 293 20.94 8.87 -5.40
C GLY A 293 21.26 10.21 -6.08
N LEU A 294 20.59 11.31 -5.72
CA LEU A 294 20.79 12.61 -6.39
C LEU A 294 22.20 13.18 -6.21
N CYS A 295 22.83 12.90 -5.08
CA CYS A 295 24.22 13.27 -4.82
C CYS A 295 25.21 12.50 -5.73
N ILE A 296 24.86 11.29 -6.19
CA ILE A 296 25.67 10.52 -7.14
C ILE A 296 25.68 11.26 -8.49
N ASP A 297 24.50 11.59 -9.02
CA ASP A 297 24.38 12.31 -10.30
C ASP A 297 25.14 13.65 -10.26
N ALA A 298 25.01 14.41 -9.16
CA ALA A 298 25.66 15.70 -9.02
C ALA A 298 27.19 15.58 -8.93
N CYS A 299 27.67 14.60 -8.16
CA CYS A 299 29.10 14.37 -8.04
C CYS A 299 29.69 13.89 -9.36
N ASP A 300 29.04 12.96 -10.06
CA ASP A 300 29.52 12.45 -11.34
C ASP A 300 29.58 13.54 -12.42
N ASN A 301 28.65 14.51 -12.40
CA ASN A 301 28.73 15.66 -13.30
C ASN A 301 29.99 16.49 -13.03
N VAL A 302 30.29 16.79 -11.76
CA VAL A 302 31.51 17.51 -11.37
C VAL A 302 32.75 16.72 -11.76
N MET A 303 32.80 15.40 -11.48
CA MET A 303 33.95 14.55 -11.80
C MET A 303 34.22 14.52 -13.31
N ARG A 304 33.16 14.43 -14.11
CA ARG A 304 33.28 14.46 -15.58
C ARG A 304 33.78 15.83 -16.09
N GLU A 305 33.30 16.92 -15.52
CA GLU A 305 33.75 18.28 -15.90
C GLU A 305 35.24 18.50 -15.63
N ILE A 306 35.76 17.98 -14.53
CA ILE A 306 37.19 18.10 -14.16
C ILE A 306 38.07 16.97 -14.70
N GLY A 307 37.52 16.05 -15.48
CA GLY A 307 38.26 14.92 -16.07
C GLY A 307 38.71 13.83 -15.08
N ARG A 308 38.02 13.66 -13.95
CA ARG A 308 38.30 12.59 -12.97
C ARG A 308 37.34 11.39 -13.10
N PRO A 309 37.72 10.19 -12.65
CA PRO A 309 36.84 9.03 -12.67
C PRO A 309 35.52 9.28 -11.92
N ALA A 310 34.40 8.87 -12.52
CA ALA A 310 33.07 8.96 -11.91
C ALA A 310 32.92 8.01 -10.70
N VAL A 311 31.74 8.01 -10.09
CA VAL A 311 31.34 7.13 -8.98
C VAL A 311 32.20 7.36 -7.74
N LEU A 312 32.33 8.63 -7.32
CA LEU A 312 32.91 8.96 -6.01
C LEU A 312 31.90 8.72 -4.89
N ILE A 313 30.63 8.96 -5.21
CA ILE A 313 29.48 8.57 -4.42
C ILE A 313 28.78 7.48 -5.23
N GLY A 314 28.35 6.41 -4.59
CA GLY A 314 27.65 5.32 -5.27
C GLY A 314 26.88 4.45 -4.28
N TYR A 315 26.07 3.54 -4.81
CA TYR A 315 25.55 2.42 -4.01
C TYR A 315 26.71 1.46 -3.73
N ASP A 316 27.17 1.42 -2.49
CA ASP A 316 28.36 0.68 -2.07
C ASP A 316 28.20 0.17 -0.63
N THR A 317 29.13 -0.67 -0.21
CA THR A 317 29.18 -1.19 1.17
C THR A 317 30.49 -0.80 1.84
N ASP A 318 30.48 -0.71 3.17
CA ASP A 318 31.71 -0.45 3.95
C ASP A 318 32.73 -1.58 3.77
N ILE A 319 32.25 -2.82 3.57
CA ILE A 319 33.09 -3.98 3.23
C ILE A 319 33.83 -3.74 1.91
N ASN A 320 33.15 -3.22 0.87
CA ASN A 320 33.78 -2.95 -0.41
C ASN A 320 34.80 -1.81 -0.34
N MET A 321 34.53 -0.82 0.50
CA MET A 321 35.51 0.25 0.78
C MET A 321 36.78 -0.34 1.42
N GLN A 322 36.65 -1.21 2.43
CA GLN A 322 37.80 -1.87 3.04
C GLN A 322 38.53 -2.78 2.06
N ARG A 323 37.80 -3.56 1.25
CA ARG A 323 38.40 -4.44 0.23
C ARG A 323 39.20 -3.67 -0.80
N ARG A 324 38.73 -2.51 -1.26
CA ARG A 324 39.49 -1.65 -2.19
C ARG A 324 40.77 -1.12 -1.56
N ARG A 325 40.74 -0.73 -0.27
CA ARG A 325 41.95 -0.36 0.48
C ARG A 325 42.96 -1.52 0.54
N ASP A 326 42.47 -2.75 0.68
CA ASP A 326 43.30 -3.96 0.63
C ASP A 326 43.72 -4.38 -0.80
N GLY A 327 43.36 -3.63 -1.85
CA GLY A 327 43.62 -4.00 -3.25
C GLY A 327 42.78 -5.18 -3.77
N LYS A 328 41.72 -5.59 -3.06
CA LYS A 328 40.83 -6.69 -3.44
C LYS A 328 39.65 -6.19 -4.27
N PRO A 329 39.13 -7.00 -5.21
CA PRO A 329 37.95 -6.62 -5.99
C PRO A 329 36.71 -6.49 -5.10
N PRO A 330 35.78 -5.58 -5.44
CA PRO A 330 34.52 -5.42 -4.74
C PRO A 330 33.66 -6.69 -4.90
N ILE A 331 32.88 -6.98 -3.88
CA ILE A 331 31.95 -8.11 -3.85
C ILE A 331 30.54 -7.59 -3.60
N CYS A 332 29.58 -8.07 -4.38
CA CYS A 332 28.17 -7.80 -4.15
C CYS A 332 27.49 -9.13 -3.85
N ARG A 333 27.11 -9.35 -2.60
CA ARG A 333 26.35 -10.53 -2.19
C ARG A 333 24.91 -10.10 -2.06
N ILE A 334 24.05 -10.29 -3.05
CA ILE A 334 22.61 -9.97 -2.90
C ILE A 334 21.87 -11.18 -2.32
N ILE A 335 22.25 -12.39 -2.76
CA ILE A 335 21.70 -13.65 -2.28
C ILE A 335 22.39 -14.01 -0.96
N ARG A 336 21.63 -13.97 0.14
CA ARG A 336 22.07 -14.21 1.51
C ARG A 336 20.96 -14.92 2.27
N PRO A 337 21.25 -15.61 3.39
CA PRO A 337 20.21 -16.24 4.21
C PRO A 337 19.05 -15.28 4.55
N ARG A 338 19.34 -14.03 4.93
CA ARG A 338 18.32 -13.02 5.24
C ARG A 338 17.43 -12.66 4.04
N THR A 339 18.02 -12.37 2.88
CA THR A 339 17.25 -12.02 1.67
C THR A 339 16.45 -13.20 1.14
N LEU A 340 17.00 -14.42 1.26
CA LEU A 340 16.31 -15.66 0.95
C LEU A 340 15.13 -15.91 1.89
N ILE A 341 15.26 -15.65 3.19
CA ILE A 341 14.14 -15.78 4.14
C ILE A 341 13.00 -14.83 3.77
N TYR A 342 13.28 -13.57 3.47
CA TYR A 342 12.22 -12.63 3.05
C TYR A 342 11.60 -13.02 1.71
N ALA A 343 12.41 -13.41 0.73
CA ALA A 343 11.91 -13.88 -0.56
C ALA A 343 11.05 -15.16 -0.43
N ALA A 344 11.49 -16.10 0.40
CA ALA A 344 10.74 -17.33 0.69
C ALA A 344 9.43 -17.04 1.42
N ALA A 345 9.43 -16.14 2.41
CA ALA A 345 8.21 -15.73 3.10
C ALA A 345 7.20 -15.08 2.13
N ILE A 346 7.66 -14.19 1.24
CA ILE A 346 6.82 -13.60 0.19
C ILE A 346 6.26 -14.68 -0.72
N ALA A 347 7.09 -15.63 -1.17
CA ALA A 347 6.67 -16.72 -2.04
C ALA A 347 5.65 -17.64 -1.35
N ILE A 348 5.85 -17.99 -0.08
CA ILE A 348 4.94 -18.84 0.70
C ILE A 348 3.59 -18.15 0.87
N VAL A 349 3.57 -16.91 1.37
CA VAL A 349 2.32 -16.16 1.60
C VAL A 349 1.61 -15.92 0.27
N GLY A 350 2.34 -15.53 -0.78
CA GLY A 350 1.79 -15.37 -2.13
C GLY A 350 1.20 -16.65 -2.69
N SER A 351 1.84 -17.80 -2.47
CA SER A 351 1.33 -19.10 -2.92
C SER A 351 0.08 -19.51 -2.15
N ILE A 352 0.03 -19.30 -0.83
CA ILE A 352 -1.16 -19.57 -0.01
C ILE A 352 -2.33 -18.70 -0.48
N MET A 353 -2.10 -17.42 -0.72
CA MET A 353 -3.12 -16.50 -1.23
C MET A 353 -3.60 -16.89 -2.62
N LEU A 354 -2.68 -17.24 -3.53
CA LEU A 354 -3.02 -17.67 -4.88
C LEU A 354 -3.83 -18.97 -4.86
N TYR A 355 -3.44 -19.93 -4.03
CA TYR A 355 -4.18 -21.17 -3.84
C TYR A 355 -5.57 -20.90 -3.29
N ALA A 356 -5.69 -20.12 -2.21
CA ALA A 356 -6.97 -19.74 -1.62
C ALA A 356 -7.90 -19.05 -2.63
N LEU A 357 -7.35 -18.21 -3.51
CA LEU A 357 -8.10 -17.53 -4.57
C LEU A 357 -8.55 -18.50 -5.66
N ALA A 358 -7.68 -19.43 -6.05
CA ALA A 358 -7.98 -20.43 -7.07
C ALA A 358 -9.01 -21.48 -6.61
N THR A 359 -9.00 -21.84 -5.32
CA THR A 359 -9.94 -22.80 -4.72
C THR A 359 -11.13 -22.13 -4.02
N ARG A 360 -11.38 -20.85 -4.33
CA ARG A 360 -12.45 -20.06 -3.70
C ARG A 360 -13.82 -20.67 -3.99
N ALA A 361 -14.56 -21.03 -2.94
CA ALA A 361 -15.94 -21.48 -3.07
C ALA A 361 -16.84 -20.33 -3.54
N THR A 362 -17.59 -20.57 -4.61
CA THR A 362 -18.56 -19.61 -5.17
C THR A 362 -19.94 -19.70 -4.54
N MET A 363 -20.19 -20.75 -3.75
CA MET A 363 -21.44 -20.94 -3.02
C MET A 363 -21.13 -21.46 -1.62
N ASP A 364 -21.94 -21.08 -0.65
CA ASP A 364 -21.81 -21.55 0.73
C ASP A 364 -23.19 -21.58 1.41
N VAL A 365 -23.33 -22.43 2.42
CA VAL A 365 -24.55 -22.52 3.22
C VAL A 365 -24.20 -22.50 4.69
N ASN A 366 -24.86 -21.62 5.45
CA ASN A 366 -24.74 -21.57 6.89
C ASN A 366 -26.11 -21.79 7.52
N VAL A 367 -26.18 -22.70 8.48
CA VAL A 367 -27.42 -23.08 9.16
C VAL A 367 -27.33 -22.65 10.62
N LEU A 368 -28.40 -22.05 11.11
CA LEU A 368 -28.56 -21.64 12.50
C LEU A 368 -29.85 -22.21 13.05
N HIS A 369 -29.78 -23.20 13.94
CA HIS A 369 -30.95 -23.72 14.67
C HIS A 369 -31.58 -22.62 15.55
N GLU A 370 -32.88 -22.39 15.36
CA GLU A 370 -33.69 -21.50 16.20
C GLU A 370 -33.80 -22.10 17.61
N ARG A 371 -33.31 -21.36 18.62
CA ARG A 371 -33.27 -21.84 20.02
C ARG A 371 -34.47 -21.46 20.87
N ASN A 372 -35.39 -20.65 20.33
CA ASN A 372 -36.53 -20.13 21.09
C ASN A 372 -37.81 -20.10 20.22
N PRO A 373 -38.63 -21.18 20.22
CA PRO A 373 -38.42 -22.45 20.92
C PRO A 373 -37.44 -23.38 20.19
N LEU A 374 -36.72 -24.24 20.93
CA LEU A 374 -35.81 -25.24 20.36
C LEU A 374 -36.55 -26.25 19.46
N PHE A 375 -37.74 -26.67 19.87
CA PHE A 375 -38.62 -27.57 19.13
C PHE A 375 -40.09 -27.16 19.34
N VAL A 376 -40.97 -27.55 18.43
CA VAL A 376 -42.42 -27.38 18.55
C VAL A 376 -43.09 -28.72 18.31
N GLN A 377 -43.92 -29.15 19.26
CA GLN A 377 -44.73 -30.35 19.11
C GLN A 377 -45.96 -30.04 18.26
N LEU A 378 -46.21 -30.84 17.23
CA LEU A 378 -47.32 -30.72 16.31
C LEU A 378 -48.55 -31.46 16.86
N SER A 379 -49.75 -31.09 16.39
CA SER A 379 -51.01 -31.69 16.85
C SER A 379 -51.17 -33.17 16.46
N ASP A 380 -50.38 -33.66 15.51
CA ASP A 380 -50.30 -35.07 15.10
C ASP A 380 -49.30 -35.88 15.96
N GLY A 381 -48.69 -35.27 16.98
CA GLY A 381 -47.65 -35.86 17.81
C GLY A 381 -46.24 -35.83 17.20
N GLY A 382 -46.08 -35.25 16.02
CA GLY A 382 -44.77 -35.01 15.41
C GLY A 382 -44.01 -33.86 16.08
N VAL A 383 -42.73 -33.68 15.71
CA VAL A 383 -41.89 -32.59 16.21
C VAL A 383 -41.30 -31.79 15.05
N ARG A 384 -41.32 -30.46 15.19
CA ARG A 384 -40.76 -29.48 14.26
C ARG A 384 -39.56 -28.78 14.91
N ASN A 385 -38.43 -28.79 14.20
CA ASN A 385 -37.31 -27.89 14.48
C ASN A 385 -37.24 -26.84 13.38
N ASP A 386 -37.02 -25.58 13.77
CA ASP A 386 -36.93 -24.45 12.86
C ASP A 386 -35.47 -23.99 12.76
N TYR A 387 -34.98 -23.75 11.53
CA TYR A 387 -33.60 -23.36 11.23
C TYR A 387 -33.62 -22.12 10.34
N ILE A 388 -32.65 -21.23 10.53
CA ILE A 388 -32.37 -20.13 9.61
C ILE A 388 -31.23 -20.58 8.71
N VAL A 389 -31.53 -20.77 7.43
CA VAL A 389 -30.55 -21.15 6.41
C VAL A 389 -30.15 -19.90 5.64
N ARG A 390 -28.87 -19.54 5.71
CA ARG A 390 -28.28 -18.43 4.97
C ARG A 390 -27.54 -19.00 3.77
N ILE A 391 -28.09 -18.80 2.59
CA ILE A 391 -27.52 -19.26 1.32
C ILE A 391 -26.72 -18.12 0.72
N LEU A 392 -25.43 -18.36 0.49
CA LEU A 392 -24.51 -17.40 -0.12
C LEU A 392 -24.24 -17.79 -1.58
N ASN A 393 -24.52 -16.87 -2.50
CA ASN A 393 -24.16 -17.01 -3.91
C ASN A 393 -23.13 -15.94 -4.28
N LYS A 394 -21.95 -16.35 -4.76
CA LYS A 394 -20.88 -15.48 -5.28
C LYS A 394 -20.72 -15.76 -6.77
N GLY A 395 -21.53 -15.11 -7.58
CA GLY A 395 -21.64 -15.32 -9.02
C GLY A 395 -23.01 -14.89 -9.54
N ALA A 396 -23.29 -15.23 -10.80
CA ALA A 396 -24.58 -14.96 -11.44
C ALA A 396 -25.76 -15.55 -10.66
N GLU A 397 -26.97 -15.07 -10.93
CA GLU A 397 -28.20 -15.59 -10.34
C GLU A 397 -28.30 -17.12 -10.51
N ARG A 398 -28.56 -17.81 -9.39
CA ARG A 398 -28.64 -19.28 -9.32
C ARG A 398 -29.83 -19.70 -8.48
N SER A 399 -30.37 -20.88 -8.80
CA SER A 399 -31.43 -21.52 -8.01
C SER A 399 -30.87 -22.73 -7.29
N PHE A 400 -31.06 -22.78 -5.98
CA PHE A 400 -30.55 -23.83 -5.10
C PHE A 400 -31.70 -24.72 -4.61
N VAL A 401 -31.54 -26.03 -4.74
CA VAL A 401 -32.42 -27.02 -4.12
C VAL A 401 -31.93 -27.30 -2.70
N LEU A 402 -32.83 -27.20 -1.71
CA LEU A 402 -32.54 -27.56 -0.33
C LEU A 402 -32.92 -29.02 -0.05
N GLU A 403 -32.00 -29.76 0.55
CA GLU A 403 -32.19 -31.15 0.97
C GLU A 403 -31.71 -31.32 2.41
N THR A 404 -32.38 -32.17 3.18
CA THR A 404 -31.92 -32.60 4.51
C THR A 404 -31.65 -34.09 4.49
N SER A 405 -30.51 -34.52 5.02
CA SER A 405 -30.17 -35.92 5.23
C SER A 405 -29.90 -36.21 6.71
N GLY A 406 -29.96 -37.49 7.12
CA GLY A 406 -29.77 -37.91 8.52
C GLY A 406 -31.05 -38.26 9.29
N LEU A 407 -32.22 -37.90 8.77
CA LEU A 407 -33.53 -38.20 9.36
C LEU A 407 -34.48 -38.90 8.36
N PRO A 408 -34.75 -40.21 8.51
CA PRO A 408 -35.73 -40.89 7.69
C PRO A 408 -37.14 -40.38 7.98
N GLY A 409 -37.91 -40.04 6.93
CA GLY A 409 -39.28 -39.54 7.07
C GLY A 409 -39.40 -38.05 7.45
N ALA A 410 -38.31 -37.28 7.42
CA ALA A 410 -38.35 -35.84 7.60
C ALA A 410 -39.01 -35.16 6.39
N THR A 411 -39.91 -34.22 6.67
CA THR A 411 -40.50 -33.33 5.67
C THR A 411 -39.98 -31.92 5.89
N ILE A 412 -39.57 -31.29 4.79
CA ILE A 412 -38.95 -29.97 4.80
C ILE A 412 -39.98 -28.96 4.29
N ARG A 413 -40.13 -27.85 4.99
CA ARG A 413 -40.91 -26.70 4.51
C ARG A 413 -40.08 -25.43 4.63
N VAL A 414 -40.08 -24.63 3.57
CA VAL A 414 -39.43 -23.30 3.58
C VAL A 414 -40.52 -22.24 3.63
N ALA A 415 -40.40 -21.31 4.56
CA ALA A 415 -41.40 -20.25 4.71
C ALA A 415 -41.52 -19.41 3.43
N GLY A 416 -42.73 -19.35 2.85
CA GLY A 416 -43.04 -18.54 1.68
C GLY A 416 -42.55 -19.10 0.34
N ILE A 417 -42.09 -20.36 0.28
CA ILE A 417 -41.67 -21.03 -0.95
C ILE A 417 -42.42 -22.36 -1.05
N GLU A 418 -43.21 -22.52 -2.11
CA GLU A 418 -43.88 -23.79 -2.39
C GLU A 418 -42.87 -24.82 -2.90
N ALA A 419 -43.00 -26.07 -2.44
CA ALA A 419 -42.16 -27.16 -2.88
C ALA A 419 -42.42 -27.44 -4.37
N GLY A 420 -41.35 -27.67 -5.14
CA GLY A 420 -41.49 -28.05 -6.55
C GLY A 420 -42.16 -29.42 -6.73
N PRO A 421 -42.34 -29.88 -7.98
CA PRO A 421 -42.98 -31.17 -8.30
C PRO A 421 -42.35 -32.38 -7.58
N ASP A 422 -41.06 -32.30 -7.26
CA ASP A 422 -40.28 -33.34 -6.57
C ASP A 422 -40.35 -33.26 -5.03
N GLY A 423 -41.19 -32.37 -4.48
CA GLY A 423 -41.34 -32.16 -3.03
C GLY A 423 -40.19 -31.41 -2.36
N LYS A 424 -39.23 -30.89 -3.14
CA LYS A 424 -38.07 -30.14 -2.65
C LYS A 424 -38.24 -28.63 -2.87
N PRO A 425 -37.95 -27.78 -1.86
CA PRO A 425 -38.02 -26.34 -2.03
C PRO A 425 -36.84 -25.80 -2.83
N VAL A 426 -37.13 -24.97 -3.84
CA VAL A 426 -36.13 -24.32 -4.69
C VAL A 426 -36.04 -22.84 -4.30
N VAL A 427 -34.84 -22.39 -3.95
CA VAL A 427 -34.58 -21.00 -3.55
C VAL A 427 -33.75 -20.31 -4.63
N ALA A 428 -34.36 -19.36 -5.31
CA ALA A 428 -33.62 -18.45 -6.18
C ALA A 428 -32.82 -17.45 -5.33
N VAL A 429 -31.52 -17.36 -5.60
CA VAL A 429 -30.64 -16.38 -4.96
C VAL A 429 -30.03 -15.53 -6.06
N GLY A 430 -30.28 -14.21 -5.96
CA GLY A 430 -29.80 -13.24 -6.93
C GLY A 430 -28.27 -13.25 -7.07
N GLN A 431 -27.79 -12.55 -8.09
CA GLN A 431 -26.36 -12.40 -8.33
C GLN A 431 -25.68 -11.78 -7.11
N ASP A 432 -24.63 -12.45 -6.63
CA ASP A 432 -23.80 -11.99 -5.52
C ASP A 432 -24.60 -11.63 -4.24
N GLN A 433 -25.67 -12.37 -3.97
CA GLN A 433 -26.53 -12.13 -2.81
C GLN A 433 -26.40 -13.24 -1.76
N THR A 434 -26.65 -12.84 -0.52
CA THR A 434 -26.97 -13.77 0.55
C THR A 434 -28.48 -13.72 0.78
N ARG A 435 -29.15 -14.87 0.69
CA ARG A 435 -30.58 -14.99 1.00
C ARG A 435 -30.76 -15.82 2.26
N GLU A 436 -31.53 -15.28 3.20
CA GLU A 436 -31.93 -16.00 4.40
C GLU A 436 -33.32 -16.59 4.19
N VAL A 437 -33.46 -17.86 4.51
CA VAL A 437 -34.74 -18.57 4.46
C VAL A 437 -34.94 -19.33 5.77
N ARG A 438 -36.18 -19.35 6.25
CA ARG A 438 -36.56 -20.17 7.41
C ARG A 438 -36.96 -21.55 6.93
N LEU A 439 -36.22 -22.55 7.39
CA LEU A 439 -36.40 -23.96 7.08
C LEU A 439 -37.01 -24.65 8.29
N SER A 440 -38.20 -25.21 8.13
CA SER A 440 -38.83 -26.07 9.12
C SER A 440 -38.61 -27.53 8.75
N VAL A 441 -37.98 -28.30 9.64
CA VAL A 441 -37.82 -29.74 9.49
C VAL A 441 -38.80 -30.43 10.42
N GLN A 442 -39.72 -31.21 9.86
CA GLN A 442 -40.79 -31.89 10.60
C GLN A 442 -40.62 -33.40 10.49
N VAL A 443 -40.68 -34.09 11.63
CA VAL A 443 -40.63 -35.56 11.70
C VAL A 443 -41.91 -36.06 12.34
N GLY A 444 -42.61 -36.96 11.64
CA GLY A 444 -43.83 -37.59 12.15
C GLY A 444 -43.55 -38.58 13.29
N PRO A 445 -44.56 -38.90 14.11
CA PRO A 445 -44.38 -39.66 15.36
C PRO A 445 -43.75 -41.05 15.18
N ALA A 446 -44.00 -41.72 14.04
CA ALA A 446 -43.45 -43.05 13.75
C ALA A 446 -41.93 -43.08 13.52
N HIS A 447 -41.31 -41.94 13.20
CA HIS A 447 -39.90 -41.83 12.85
C HIS A 447 -39.13 -40.87 13.77
N LEU A 448 -39.74 -40.43 14.89
CA LEU A 448 -39.09 -39.56 15.86
C LEU A 448 -37.87 -40.25 16.49
N PRO A 449 -36.68 -39.65 16.43
CA PRO A 449 -35.51 -40.20 17.11
C PRO A 449 -35.66 -40.07 18.62
N GLN A 450 -35.10 -41.02 19.38
CA GLN A 450 -35.15 -40.96 20.86
C GLN A 450 -34.16 -39.96 21.47
N THR A 451 -33.15 -39.55 20.70
CA THR A 451 -32.09 -38.64 21.13
C THR A 451 -31.80 -37.63 20.02
N SER A 452 -31.12 -36.54 20.37
CA SER A 452 -30.66 -35.57 19.38
C SER A 452 -29.85 -36.25 18.28
N ARG A 453 -30.18 -35.97 17.02
CA ARG A 453 -29.47 -36.52 15.87
C ARG A 453 -28.91 -35.43 15.00
N ASP A 454 -27.70 -35.65 14.50
CA ASP A 454 -27.09 -34.75 13.52
C ASP A 454 -27.84 -34.84 12.19
N ILE A 455 -28.08 -33.69 11.59
CA ILE A 455 -28.69 -33.51 10.28
C ILE A 455 -27.72 -32.75 9.39
N ASP A 456 -27.68 -33.13 8.13
CA ASP A 456 -26.93 -32.38 7.12
C ASP A 456 -27.90 -31.71 6.15
N ILE A 457 -27.85 -30.37 6.13
CA ILE A 457 -28.63 -29.54 5.21
C ILE A 457 -27.74 -29.19 4.03
N THR A 458 -28.09 -29.73 2.86
CA THR A 458 -27.35 -29.55 1.62
C THR A 458 -28.10 -28.61 0.68
N ILE A 459 -27.37 -27.66 0.08
CA ILE A 459 -27.82 -26.93 -1.10
C ILE A 459 -27.19 -27.54 -2.35
N THR A 460 -27.99 -27.76 -3.39
CA THR A 460 -27.51 -28.19 -4.71
C THR A 460 -27.90 -27.15 -5.75
N ASP A 461 -26.92 -26.64 -6.52
CA ASP A 461 -27.18 -25.76 -7.65
C ASP A 461 -27.87 -26.54 -8.78
N THR A 462 -29.04 -26.06 -9.20
CA THR A 462 -29.85 -26.66 -10.27
C THR A 462 -29.18 -26.66 -11.64
N ALA A 463 -28.33 -25.66 -11.94
CA ALA A 463 -27.68 -25.52 -13.24
C ALA A 463 -26.26 -26.08 -13.25
N GLY A 464 -25.50 -25.82 -12.18
CA GLY A 464 -24.09 -26.18 -12.08
C GLY A 464 -23.80 -27.52 -11.38
N GLY A 465 -24.78 -28.11 -10.69
CA GLY A 465 -24.61 -29.36 -9.92
C GLY A 465 -23.68 -29.27 -8.71
N GLY A 466 -23.13 -28.09 -8.41
CA GLY A 466 -22.30 -27.89 -7.23
C GLY A 466 -23.11 -28.01 -5.95
N ARG A 467 -22.47 -28.56 -4.91
CA ARG A 467 -23.09 -28.82 -3.61
C ARG A 467 -22.31 -28.12 -2.50
N ALA A 468 -23.04 -27.57 -1.54
CA ALA A 468 -22.51 -27.14 -0.25
C ALA A 468 -23.43 -27.68 0.84
N SER A 469 -22.86 -28.08 1.98
CA SER A 469 -23.63 -28.68 3.07
C SER A 469 -23.19 -28.14 4.43
N ALA A 470 -24.11 -28.14 5.38
CA ALA A 470 -23.90 -27.67 6.73
C ALA A 470 -24.56 -28.63 7.72
N LEU A 471 -23.76 -29.08 8.68
CA LEU A 471 -24.18 -29.95 9.77
C LEU A 471 -24.82 -29.13 10.89
N ASP A 472 -25.98 -29.58 11.36
CA ASP A 472 -26.62 -29.13 12.58
C ASP A 472 -27.27 -30.35 13.27
N HIS A 473 -28.13 -30.15 14.26
CA HIS A 473 -28.77 -31.21 15.03
C HIS A 473 -30.28 -31.01 15.12
N PHE A 474 -31.01 -32.12 15.24
CA PHE A 474 -32.45 -32.17 15.44
C PHE A 474 -32.77 -32.64 16.85
N VAL A 475 -33.56 -31.84 17.57
CA VAL A 475 -33.97 -32.13 18.95
C VAL A 475 -35.38 -32.75 18.94
N PRO A 476 -35.56 -34.00 19.41
CA PRO A 476 -36.84 -34.72 19.31
C PRO A 476 -37.93 -34.32 20.31
N GLY A 477 -37.74 -33.22 21.05
CA GLY A 477 -38.66 -32.75 22.09
C GLY A 477 -38.47 -33.43 23.45
N ASP A 478 -39.06 -32.81 24.48
CA ASP A 478 -39.08 -33.38 25.83
C ASP A 478 -40.07 -34.56 25.84
N GLN A 479 -39.56 -35.76 26.10
CA GLN A 479 -40.38 -36.96 26.33
C GLN A 479 -41.00 -36.97 27.73
#